data_AF-A0A4W3IWJ8-F1
#
_entry.id   AF-A0A4W3IWJ8-F1
#
_cell.length_a   1.000
_cell.length_b   1.000
_cell.length_c   1.000
_cell.angle_alpha   90.00
_cell.angle_beta   90.00
_cell.angle_gamma   90.00
#
_symmetry.space_group_name_H-M   'P 1'
#
loop_
_entity.id
_entity.type
_entity.pdbx_description
1 polymer ?
#
loop_
_entity_poly.entity_id
_entity_poly.type
_entity_poly.pdbx_seq_one_letter_code
_entity_poly.pdbx_strand_id
1 'polypeptide(L)'
;METDMEVILKTEAEVGAGGFSVKGGENKGIFIKNVQKESPAAKLLSMREGDQLISATVYFDNMKFEDALKILQYSEPYKIQYCLKRKIPSAAAAAIGPEQVDIKEFKSIVVGLLSRKSIQCLH
;
A
#
# COMPACT_ATOMS: atom_id res chain seq x y z
N MET A 1 -31.15 -3.48 21.13
CA MET A 1 -29.73 -3.77 20.90
C MET A 1 -29.50 -3.57 19.42
N GLU A 2 -28.94 -2.42 19.05
CA GLU A 2 -28.58 -2.12 17.66
C GLU A 2 -27.20 -2.74 17.45
N THR A 3 -27.10 -3.73 16.56
CA THR A 3 -25.84 -4.36 16.20
C THR A 3 -25.28 -3.66 14.97
N ASP A 4 -24.33 -2.76 15.19
CA ASP A 4 -23.56 -2.16 14.11
C ASP A 4 -22.57 -3.17 13.55
N MET A 5 -22.62 -3.41 12.23
CA MET A 5 -21.65 -4.25 11.53
C MET A 5 -20.61 -3.35 10.86
N GLU A 6 -19.34 -3.55 11.22
CA GLU A 6 -18.21 -2.86 10.57
C GLU A 6 -17.73 -3.65 9.36
N VAL A 7 -17.63 -2.98 8.21
CA VAL A 7 -17.13 -3.56 6.96
C VAL A 7 -16.04 -2.65 6.38
N ILE A 8 -14.90 -3.24 6.01
CA ILE A 8 -13.83 -2.53 5.30
C ILE A 8 -14.04 -2.72 3.80
N LEU A 9 -14.23 -1.61 3.09
CA LEU A 9 -14.35 -1.59 1.63
C LEU A 9 -13.00 -1.27 1.00
N LYS A 10 -12.65 -2.00 -0.07
CA LYS A 10 -11.50 -1.68 -0.93
C LYS A 10 -12.03 -1.15 -2.24
N THR A 11 -11.45 -0.07 -2.73
CA THR A 11 -11.79 0.51 -4.04
C THR A 11 -10.74 0.14 -5.07
N GLU A 12 -11.14 0.18 -6.35
CA GLU A 12 -10.20 0.03 -7.46
C GLU A 12 -9.26 1.24 -7.56
N ALA A 13 -8.11 1.04 -8.22
CA ALA A 13 -7.10 2.06 -8.39
C ALA A 13 -7.47 2.98 -9.55
N GLU A 14 -7.86 4.22 -9.25
CA GLU A 14 -8.35 5.17 -10.24
C GLU A 14 -7.59 6.49 -10.20
N VAL A 15 -7.28 7.05 -11.37
CA VAL A 15 -6.65 8.37 -11.47
C VAL A 15 -7.68 9.45 -11.18
N GLY A 16 -7.32 10.41 -10.32
CA GLY A 16 -8.18 11.56 -10.07
C GLY A 16 -9.28 11.32 -9.04
N ALA A 17 -9.00 10.52 -8.01
CA ALA A 17 -9.80 10.34 -6.79
C ALA A 17 -10.02 11.65 -6.00
N GLY A 18 -10.64 12.65 -6.63
CA GLY A 18 -10.92 13.97 -6.10
C GLY A 18 -12.42 14.26 -6.06
N GLY A 19 -12.77 15.45 -5.56
CA GLY A 19 -14.15 15.88 -5.42
C GLY A 19 -14.80 15.47 -4.09
N PHE A 20 -14.00 15.21 -3.06
CA PHE A 20 -14.49 15.06 -1.69
C PHE A 20 -13.72 15.94 -0.72
N SER A 21 -14.25 16.12 0.48
CA SER A 21 -13.57 16.78 1.60
C SER A 21 -13.61 15.90 2.83
N VAL A 22 -12.66 16.09 3.74
CA VAL A 22 -12.57 15.30 4.98
C VAL A 22 -12.79 16.17 6.22
N LYS A 23 -13.16 15.51 7.32
CA LYS A 23 -13.25 16.06 8.68
C LYS A 23 -12.57 15.11 9.67
N GLY A 24 -12.25 15.62 10.86
CA GLY A 24 -11.56 14.84 11.89
C GLY A 24 -10.04 15.05 11.87
N GLY A 25 -9.30 14.08 12.39
CA GLY A 25 -7.84 14.14 12.56
C GLY A 25 -7.38 13.61 13.92
N GLU A 26 -6.10 13.25 14.00
CA GLU A 26 -5.44 12.68 15.19
C GLU A 26 -6.16 11.42 15.72
N ASN A 27 -6.40 11.34 17.03
CA ASN A 27 -6.96 10.17 17.71
C ASN A 27 -8.43 9.90 17.36
N LYS A 28 -9.09 10.79 16.61
CA LYS A 28 -10.51 10.66 16.25
C LYS A 28 -10.73 10.00 14.90
N GLY A 29 -9.69 9.79 14.08
CA GLY A 29 -9.81 9.27 12.73
C GLY A 29 -10.18 10.33 11.69
N ILE A 30 -10.17 9.92 10.41
CA ILE A 30 -10.44 10.79 9.26
C ILE A 30 -11.73 10.29 8.58
N PHE A 31 -12.69 11.19 8.39
CA PHE A 31 -13.99 10.85 7.80
C PHE A 31 -14.29 11.73 6.60
N ILE A 32 -15.01 11.18 5.63
CA ILE A 32 -15.57 11.93 4.51
C ILE A 32 -16.62 12.89 5.06
N LYS A 33 -16.39 14.19 4.83
CA LYS A 33 -17.33 15.25 5.20
C LYS A 33 -18.39 15.40 4.13
N ASN A 34 -17.96 15.72 2.91
CA ASN A 34 -18.84 15.94 1.76
C ASN A 34 -18.25 15.27 0.51
N VAL A 35 -19.12 14.78 -0.38
CA VAL A 35 -18.74 14.27 -1.72
C VAL A 35 -19.48 15.07 -2.80
N GLN A 36 -18.73 15.60 -3.76
CA GLN A 36 -19.30 16.35 -4.88
C GLN A 36 -20.02 15.40 -5.84
N LYS A 37 -21.24 15.79 -6.21
CA LYS A 37 -22.05 15.06 -7.19
C LYS A 37 -21.27 14.94 -8.50
N GLU A 38 -21.36 13.77 -9.12
CA GLU A 38 -20.69 13.40 -10.37
C GLU A 38 -19.15 13.34 -10.35
N SER A 39 -18.51 13.60 -9.21
CA SER A 39 -17.06 13.50 -9.09
C SER A 39 -16.54 12.05 -9.22
N PRO A 40 -15.24 11.84 -9.51
CA PRO A 40 -14.64 10.51 -9.47
C PRO A 40 -14.79 9.83 -8.12
N ALA A 41 -14.72 10.57 -7.01
CA ALA A 41 -14.97 10.02 -5.68
C ALA A 41 -16.39 9.44 -5.54
N ALA A 42 -17.40 10.13 -6.10
CA ALA A 42 -18.78 9.64 -6.11
C ALA A 42 -18.98 8.45 -7.07
N LYS A 43 -18.46 8.55 -8.30
CA LYS A 43 -18.77 7.61 -9.39
C LYS A 43 -17.92 6.35 -9.39
N LEU A 44 -16.62 6.50 -9.19
CA LEU A 44 -15.66 5.41 -9.36
C LEU A 44 -15.39 4.72 -8.01
N LEU A 45 -15.24 5.53 -6.96
CA LEU A 45 -14.90 5.03 -5.63
C LEU A 45 -16.12 4.77 -4.75
N SER A 46 -17.30 5.18 -5.21
CA SER A 46 -18.57 5.06 -4.47
C SER A 46 -18.49 5.63 -3.05
N MET A 47 -17.65 6.64 -2.82
CA MET A 47 -17.46 7.28 -1.51
C MET A 47 -18.72 8.01 -1.08
N ARG A 48 -19.01 7.95 0.22
CA ARG A 48 -20.18 8.56 0.84
C ARG A 48 -19.79 9.40 2.04
N GLU A 49 -20.63 10.38 2.35
CA GLU A 49 -20.48 11.16 3.58
C GLU A 49 -20.60 10.24 4.80
N GLY A 50 -19.69 10.41 5.75
CA GLY A 50 -19.61 9.56 6.94
C GLY A 50 -18.65 8.38 6.82
N ASP A 51 -18.19 8.01 5.62
CA ASP A 51 -17.19 6.95 5.46
C ASP A 51 -15.90 7.31 6.21
N GLN A 52 -15.30 6.35 6.90
CA GLN A 52 -13.99 6.51 7.53
C GLN A 52 -12.87 6.09 6.58
N LEU A 53 -11.89 6.97 6.40
CA LEU A 53 -10.65 6.63 5.69
C LEU A 53 -9.67 5.96 6.67
N ILE A 54 -9.53 4.64 6.55
CA ILE A 54 -8.63 3.85 7.39
C ILE A 54 -7.21 3.81 6.81
N SER A 55 -7.08 3.65 5.50
CA SER A 55 -5.80 3.63 4.78
C SER A 55 -6.02 3.97 3.31
N ALA A 56 -4.95 4.31 2.59
CA ALA A 56 -4.97 4.51 1.15
C ALA A 56 -3.70 3.93 0.53
N THR A 57 -3.82 3.36 -0.67
CA THR A 57 -2.66 2.94 -1.47
C THR A 57 -2.36 4.02 -2.49
N VAL A 58 -1.13 4.54 -2.46
CA VAL A 58 -0.66 5.52 -3.43
C VAL A 58 0.17 4.80 -4.49
N TYR A 59 -0.30 4.83 -5.74
CA TYR A 59 0.41 4.29 -6.89
C TYR A 59 1.40 5.34 -7.43
N PHE A 60 2.65 4.95 -7.62
CA PHE A 60 3.69 5.84 -8.16
C PHE A 60 3.75 5.83 -9.70
N ASP A 61 2.90 5.06 -10.37
CA ASP A 61 2.81 5.04 -11.83
C ASP A 61 2.35 6.41 -12.35
N ASN A 62 3.12 6.99 -13.28
CA ASN A 62 2.88 8.32 -13.86
C ASN A 62 2.84 9.48 -12.83
N MET A 63 3.33 9.28 -11.60
CA MET A 63 3.47 10.34 -10.60
C MET A 63 4.75 11.15 -10.86
N LYS A 64 4.69 12.48 -10.67
CA LYS A 64 5.90 13.31 -10.70
C LYS A 64 6.81 12.94 -9.54
N PHE A 65 8.11 12.88 -9.81
CA PHE A 65 9.11 12.52 -8.80
C PHE A 65 9.06 13.41 -7.56
N GLU A 66 8.89 14.72 -7.73
CA GLU A 66 8.80 15.68 -6.62
C GLU A 66 7.58 15.42 -5.71
N ASP A 67 6.45 15.03 -6.28
CA ASP A 67 5.24 14.71 -5.52
C ASP A 67 5.40 13.38 -4.78
N ALA A 68 6.04 12.39 -5.42
CA ALA A 68 6.39 11.13 -4.78
C ALA A 68 7.31 11.36 -3.56
N LEU A 69 8.33 12.20 -3.69
CA LEU A 69 9.23 12.54 -2.58
C LEU A 69 8.47 13.19 -1.41
N LYS A 70 7.57 14.14 -1.68
CA LYS A 70 6.77 14.77 -0.62
C LYS A 70 5.93 13.76 0.13
N ILE A 71 5.26 12.85 -0.59
CA ILE A 71 4.45 11.79 0.04
C ILE A 71 5.33 10.93 0.94
N LEU A 72 6.48 10.47 0.44
CA LEU A 72 7.42 9.66 1.22
C LEU A 72 7.91 10.40 2.48
N GLN A 73 8.30 11.67 2.34
CA GLN A 73 8.78 12.50 3.45
C GLN A 73 7.70 12.74 4.52
N TYR A 74 6.49 13.14 4.12
CA TYR A 74 5.41 13.38 5.07
C TYR A 74 4.89 12.09 5.72
N SER A 75 5.12 10.95 5.09
CA SER A 75 4.69 9.66 5.61
C SER A 75 5.65 9.06 6.65
N GLU A 76 6.90 9.54 6.74
CA GLU A 76 7.96 9.00 7.62
C GLU A 76 7.55 8.74 9.08
N PRO A 77 6.81 9.62 9.78
CA PRO A 77 6.43 9.38 11.18
C PRO A 77 5.27 8.40 11.35
N TYR A 78 4.68 7.90 10.26
CA TYR A 78 3.49 7.05 10.27
C TYR A 78 3.78 5.62 9.83
N LYS A 79 2.83 4.72 10.08
CA LYS A 79 2.92 3.33 9.64
C LYS A 79 2.64 3.24 8.13
N ILE A 80 3.63 2.77 7.37
CA ILE A 80 3.54 2.57 5.91
C ILE A 80 3.77 1.12 5.56
N GLN A 81 3.05 0.62 4.56
CA GLN A 81 3.37 -0.64 3.87
C GLN A 81 3.94 -0.33 2.48
N TYR A 82 5.15 -0.81 2.20
CA TYR A 82 5.81 -0.65 0.90
C TYR A 82 5.61 -1.90 0.03
N CYS A 83 5.27 -1.70 -1.23
CA CYS A 83 5.34 -2.72 -2.28
C CYS A 83 6.59 -2.47 -3.13
N LEU A 84 7.56 -3.39 -3.13
CA LEU A 84 8.88 -3.19 -3.73
C LEU A 84 9.09 -4.13 -4.92
N LYS A 85 9.60 -3.59 -6.03
CA LYS A 85 10.13 -4.37 -7.14
C LYS A 85 11.66 -4.39 -7.06
N ARG A 86 12.24 -5.55 -6.74
CA ARG A 86 13.70 -5.74 -6.68
C ARG A 86 14.18 -6.61 -7.83
N LYS A 87 15.22 -6.16 -8.55
CA LYS A 87 15.98 -7.04 -9.45
C LYS A 87 16.84 -7.97 -8.60
N ILE A 88 16.68 -9.27 -8.78
CA ILE A 88 17.51 -10.30 -8.13
C ILE A 88 18.29 -11.08 -9.19
N PRO A 89 19.52 -11.55 -8.86
CA PRO A 89 20.27 -12.43 -9.74
C PRO A 89 19.47 -13.71 -10.06
N SER A 90 19.58 -14.22 -11.29
CA SER A 90 18.80 -15.36 -11.79
C SER A 90 18.84 -16.60 -10.88
N ALA A 91 19.98 -16.89 -10.26
CA ALA A 91 20.12 -18.00 -9.32
C ALA A 91 19.24 -17.89 -8.05
N ALA A 92 18.93 -16.68 -7.61
CA ALA A 92 17.99 -16.43 -6.50
C ALA A 92 16.54 -16.38 -6.98
N ALA A 93 16.30 -15.96 -8.23
CA ALA A 93 14.96 -15.92 -8.82
C ALA A 93 14.33 -17.32 -8.93
N ALA A 94 15.13 -18.34 -9.28
CA ALA A 94 14.66 -19.72 -9.38
C ALA A 94 14.12 -20.28 -8.04
N ALA A 95 14.58 -19.76 -6.91
CA ALA A 95 14.17 -20.20 -5.58
C ALA A 95 12.93 -19.45 -5.03
N ILE A 96 12.57 -18.31 -5.64
CA ILE A 96 11.59 -17.37 -5.07
C ILE A 96 10.21 -17.48 -5.75
N GLY A 97 10.09 -18.20 -6.86
CA GLY A 97 8.82 -18.35 -7.58
C GLY A 97 8.27 -17.01 -8.12
N PRO A 98 7.16 -17.02 -8.88
CA PRO A 98 6.56 -15.81 -9.45
C PRO A 98 5.64 -15.04 -8.48
N GLU A 99 5.51 -15.46 -7.22
CA GLU A 99 4.52 -14.92 -6.28
C GLU A 99 5.08 -13.74 -5.44
N GLN A 100 4.19 -12.88 -4.91
CA GLN A 100 4.59 -11.80 -4.00
C GLN A 100 5.10 -12.41 -2.69
N VAL A 101 6.42 -12.38 -2.49
CA VAL A 101 7.05 -12.90 -1.28
C VAL A 101 7.18 -11.79 -0.23
N ASP A 102 6.71 -12.04 0.99
CA ASP A 102 6.89 -11.11 2.11
C ASP A 102 8.37 -10.83 2.35
N ILE A 103 8.75 -9.61 2.76
CA ILE A 103 10.16 -9.24 2.95
C ILE A 103 10.86 -10.15 3.97
N LYS A 104 10.15 -10.66 4.99
CA LYS A 104 10.71 -11.60 5.97
C LYS A 104 11.05 -12.94 5.32
N GLU A 105 10.15 -13.45 4.49
CA GLU A 105 10.35 -14.68 3.75
C GLU A 105 11.46 -14.52 2.71
N PHE A 106 11.47 -13.41 1.96
CA PHE A 106 12.54 -13.06 1.04
C PHE A 106 13.91 -13.04 1.72
N LYS A 107 14.01 -12.42 2.91
CA LYS A 107 15.26 -12.42 3.70
C LYS A 107 15.67 -13.84 4.09
N SER A 108 14.73 -14.67 4.54
CA SER A 108 14.99 -16.06 4.94
C SER A 108 15.55 -16.89 3.77
N ILE A 109 14.96 -16.77 2.58
CA ILE A 109 15.41 -17.49 1.38
C ILE A 109 16.82 -17.06 0.97
N VAL A 110 17.09 -15.75 0.91
CA VAL A 110 18.41 -15.24 0.51
C VAL A 110 19.49 -15.66 1.50
N VAL A 111 19.23 -15.58 2.81
CA VAL A 111 20.16 -16.04 3.86
C VAL A 111 20.43 -17.54 3.71
N GLY A 112 19.38 -18.35 3.50
CA GLY A 112 19.51 -19.78 3.27
C GLY A 112 20.39 -20.13 2.05
N LEU A 113 20.24 -19.40 0.95
CA LEU A 113 21.05 -19.58 -0.26
C LEU A 113 22.53 -19.24 -0.04
N LEU A 114 22.82 -18.16 0.71
CA LEU A 114 24.20 -17.77 1.03
C LEU A 114 24.87 -18.80 1.94
N SER A 115 24.17 -19.30 2.96
CA SER A 115 24.69 -20.35 3.85
C SER A 115 24.97 -21.66 3.11
N ARG A 116 24.12 -22.05 2.15
CA ARG A 116 24.33 -23.26 1.34
C ARG A 116 25.56 -23.17 0.43
N LYS A 117 25.83 -22.00 -0.16
CA LYS A 117 27.04 -21.77 -0.98
C LYS A 117 28.32 -21.91 -0.15
N SER A 118 28.32 -21.42 1.09
CA SER A 118 29.48 -21.54 1.99
C SER A 118 29.80 -22.99 2.38
N ILE A 119 28.79 -23.86 2.47
CA ILE A 119 28.96 -25.29 2.78
C ILE A 119 29.48 -26.07 1.55
N GLN A 120 29.04 -25.70 0.34
CA GLN A 120 29.47 -26.37 -0.89
C GLN A 120 30.92 -26.06 -1.31
N CYS A 121 31.54 -24.98 -0.82
CA CYS A 121 32.95 -24.67 -1.10
C CYS A 121 33.96 -25.38 -0.18
N LEU A 122 33.51 -26.29 0.69
CA LEU A 122 34.34 -27.03 1.66
C LEU A 122 34.61 -28.50 1.29
N HIS A 123 34.24 -28.94 0.08
CA HIS A 123 34.57 -30.26 -0.48
C HIS A 123 35.35 -30.10 -1.78
#